data_AF-T0Z0H2-F1
#
_entry.id   AF-T0Z0H2-F1
#
_cell.length_a   1.000
_cell.length_b   1.000
_cell.length_c   1.000
_cell.angle_alpha   90.00
_cell.angle_beta   90.00
_cell.angle_gamma   90.00
#
_symmetry.space_group_name_H-M   'P 1'
#
loop_
_entity.id
_entity.type
_entity.pdbx_description
1 polymer ?
#
loop_
_entity_poly.entity_id
_entity_poly.type
_entity_poly.pdbx_seq_one_letter_code
_entity_poly.pdbx_strand_id
1 'polypeptide(L)' 'MTHAFMVDYRKRSTTAGQEVSVPVTIIEVPPMRVVGARLYGPSPYGLRIVGEVWNGSNTAELERLIPA' A
#
# COMPACT_ATOMS: atom_id res chain seq x y z
N MET A 1 6.26 -0.60 18.94
CA MET A 1 4.83 -0.91 19.12
C MET A 1 4.32 -0.06 20.27
N THR A 2 3.14 0.53 20.14
CA THR A 2 2.55 1.43 21.15
C THR A 2 1.09 1.05 21.41
N HIS A 3 0.40 1.82 22.25
CA HIS A 3 -1.05 1.74 22.41
C HIS A 3 -1.66 3.10 22.06
N ALA A 4 -2.89 3.08 21.57
CA ALA A 4 -3.69 4.27 21.29
C ALA A 4 -5.01 4.18 22.06
N PHE A 5 -5.44 5.31 22.63
CA PHE A 5 -6.79 5.43 23.15
C PHE A 5 -7.72 5.77 21.98
N MET A 6 -8.77 4.98 21.80
CA MET A 6 -9.80 5.23 20.81
C MET A 6 -11.19 5.06 21.41
N VAL A 7 -12.15 5.82 20.89
CA VAL A 7 -13.56 5.63 21.26
C VAL A 7 -14.08 4.39 20.55
N ASP A 8 -14.65 3.45 21.32
CA ASP A 8 -15.25 2.24 20.77
C ASP A 8 -16.55 2.59 20.01
N TYR A 9 -16.47 2.55 18.68
CA TYR A 9 -17.59 2.86 17.78
C TYR A 9 -18.56 1.68 17.58
N ARG A 10 -18.29 0.49 18.15
CA ARG A 10 -19.09 -0.71 17.92
C ARG A 10 -20.37 -0.68 18.76
N LYS A 11 -21.53 -0.47 18.12
CA LYS A 11 -22.85 -0.32 18.78
C LYS A 11 -23.30 -1.47 19.68
N ARG A 12 -22.79 -2.69 19.48
CA ARG A 12 -23.13 -3.88 20.29
C ARG A 12 -22.06 -4.25 21.32
N SER A 13 -20.99 -3.46 21.39
CA SER A 13 -19.94 -3.66 22.38
C SER A 13 -20.44 -3.24 23.76
N THR A 14 -19.98 -3.93 24.81
CA THR A 14 -20.25 -3.53 26.19
C THR A 14 -19.55 -2.22 26.55
N THR A 15 -18.47 -1.88 25.83
CA THR A 15 -17.71 -0.63 25.96
C THR A 15 -18.11 0.42 24.92
N ALA A 16 -19.26 0.24 24.25
CA ALA A 16 -19.72 1.17 23.21
C ALA A 16 -19.75 2.62 23.73
N GLY A 17 -19.06 3.52 23.01
CA GLY A 17 -18.96 4.94 23.38
C GLY A 17 -17.93 5.27 24.46
N GLN A 18 -17.20 4.29 25.00
CA GLN A 18 -16.13 4.51 25.98
C GLN A 18 -14.75 4.53 25.31
N GLU A 19 -13.76 5.14 25.96
CA GLU A 19 -12.36 5.08 25.53
C GLU A 19 -11.73 3.73 25.89
N VAL A 20 -11.10 3.10 24.91
CA VAL A 20 -10.42 1.80 25.07
C VAL A 20 -8.97 1.94 24.59
N SER A 21 -8.04 1.34 25.34
CA SER A 21 -6.63 1.23 24.96
C SER A 21 -6.43 0.06 24.00
N VAL A 22 -5.98 0.34 22.78
CA VAL A 22 -5.78 -0.65 21.71
C VAL A 22 -4.30 -0.69 21.32
N PRO A 23 -3.67 -1.89 21.26
CA PRO A 23 -2.30 -2.02 20.80
C PRO A 23 -2.20 -1.73 19.30
N VAL A 24 -1.23 -0.91 18.91
CA VAL A 24 -1.00 -0.50 17.52
C VAL A 24 0.44 -0.71 17.08
N THR A 25 0.59 -1.04 15.80
CA THR A 25 1.88 -1.12 15.13
C THR A 25 2.09 0.14 14.30
N ILE A 26 3.18 0.84 14.57
CA ILE A 26 3.57 2.02 13.80
C ILE A 26 4.38 1.52 12.59
N ILE A 27 3.92 1.88 11.40
CA ILE A 27 4.60 1.59 10.13
C ILE A 27 4.94 2.93 9.48
N GLU A 28 6.20 3.14 9.15
CA GLU A 28 6.60 4.28 8.33
C GLU A 28 6.19 4.00 6.87
N VAL A 29 5.30 4.84 6.34
CA VAL A 29 4.80 4.74 4.96
C VAL A 29 5.20 6.00 4.19
N PRO A 30 6.47 6.11 3.76
CA PRO A 30 6.89 7.25 2.95
C PRO A 30 6.17 7.26 1.59
N PRO A 31 6.05 8.44 0.93
CA PRO A 31 5.41 8.52 -0.38
C PRO A 31 6.11 7.63 -1.41
N MET A 32 5.34 6.78 -2.07
CA MET A 32 5.82 5.97 -3.19
C MET A 32 5.73 6.73 -4.51
N ARG A 33 6.62 6.42 -5.46
CA ARG A 33 6.61 6.98 -6.81
C ARG A 33 6.13 5.94 -7.81
N VAL A 34 5.18 6.33 -8.67
CA VAL A 34 4.75 5.52 -9.80
C VAL A 34 5.73 5.74 -10.95
N VAL A 35 6.51 4.70 -11.29
CA VAL A 35 7.57 4.77 -12.31
C VAL A 35 7.15 4.26 -13.68
N GLY A 36 6.00 3.59 -13.75
CA GLY A 36 5.46 3.08 -14.99
C GLY A 36 4.11 2.39 -14.78
N ALA A 37 3.48 2.03 -15.88
CA ALA A 37 2.23 1.29 -15.92
C ALA A 37 2.42 0.01 -16.74
N ARG A 38 1.97 -1.12 -16.20
CA ARG A 38 1.96 -2.42 -16.89
C ARG A 38 0.52 -2.76 -17.28
N LEU A 39 0.31 -3.01 -18.56
CA LEU A 39 -1.00 -3.33 -19.13
C LEU A 39 -1.13 -4.84 -19.27
N TYR A 40 -2.24 -5.38 -18.77
CA TYR A 40 -2.60 -6.79 -18.89
C TYR A 40 -3.85 -6.94 -19.77
N GLY A 41 -3.83 -7.96 -20.62
CA GLY A 41 -4.92 -8.29 -21.53
C GLY A 41 -5.30 -9.77 -21.46
N PRO A 42 -6.53 -10.13 -21.85
CA PRO A 42 -7.00 -11.50 -21.83
C PRO A 42 -6.26 -12.36 -22.86
N SER A 43 -5.87 -13.55 -22.45
CA SER A 43 -5.34 -14.62 -23.29
C SER A 43 -6.11 -15.90 -22.96
N PRO A 44 -6.13 -16.92 -23.86
CA PRO A 44 -6.73 -18.22 -23.58
C PRO A 44 -6.21 -18.89 -22.29
N TYR A 45 -5.07 -18.43 -21.75
CA TYR A 45 -4.45 -18.92 -20.52
C TYR A 45 -4.48 -17.91 -19.37
N GLY A 46 -5.38 -16.91 -19.40
CA GLY A 46 -5.51 -15.87 -18.38
C GLY A 46 -4.91 -14.52 -18.81
N LEU A 47 -4.69 -13.63 -17.83
CA LEU A 47 -4.13 -12.30 -18.11
C LEU A 47 -2.64 -12.38 -18.45
N ARG A 48 -2.26 -11.83 -19.59
CA ARG A 48 -0.85 -11.68 -20.01
C ARG A 48 -0.50 -10.22 -20.20
N ILE A 49 0.79 -9.91 -20.08
CA ILE A 49 1.32 -8.58 -20.30
C ILE A 49 1.16 -8.23 -21.79
N VAL A 50 0.47 -7.13 -22.06
CA VAL A 50 0.30 -6.58 -23.41
C VAL A 50 1.35 -5.52 -23.70
N GLY A 51 1.76 -4.77 -22.68
CA GLY A 51 2.79 -3.75 -22.81
C GLY A 51 3.09 -3.05 -21.50
N GLU A 52 4.14 -2.25 -21.50
CA GLU A 52 4.59 -1.45 -20.37
C GLU A 52 4.93 -0.04 -20.84
N VAL A 53 4.54 0.96 -20.05
CA VAL A 53 4.87 2.37 -20.27
C VAL A 53 5.68 2.83 -19.08
N TRP A 54 6.96 3.11 -19.29
CA TRP A 54 7.89 3.57 -18.27
C TRP A 54 8.09 5.08 -18.35
N ASN A 55 8.23 5.72 -17.20
CA ASN A 55 8.59 7.13 -17.11
C ASN A 55 10.10 7.28 -17.37
N GLY A 56 10.48 8.14 -18.31
CA GLY A 56 11.88 8.39 -18.66
C GLY A 56 12.68 9.15 -17.59
N SER A 57 12.02 9.79 -16.62
CA SER A 57 12.69 10.44 -15.50
C SER A 57 13.01 9.42 -14.39
N ASN A 58 14.12 8.70 -14.55
CA ASN A 58 14.60 7.78 -13.51
C ASN A 58 15.25 8.55 -12.35
N THR A 59 15.02 8.05 -11.14
CA THR A 59 15.74 8.53 -9.95
C THR A 59 16.89 7.60 -9.64
N ALA A 60 18.00 8.15 -9.14
CA ALA A 60 19.23 7.40 -8.86
C ALA A 60 19.02 6.14 -8.00
N GLU A 61 18.00 6.11 -7.14
CA GLU A 61 17.63 4.94 -6.35
C GLU A 61 17.06 3.78 -7.19
N LEU A 62 16.32 4.10 -8.26
CA LEU A 62 15.71 3.10 -9.15
C LEU A 62 16.77 2.41 -10.01
N GLU A 63 17.73 3.18 -10.51
CA GLU A 63 18.85 2.67 -11.34
C GLU A 63 19.77 1.71 -10.57
N ARG A 64 19.77 1.77 -9.24
CA ARG A 64 20.52 0.81 -8.41
C ARG A 64 19.86 -0.56 -8.33
N LEU A 65 18.55 -0.65 -8.59
CA LEU A 65 17.76 -1.86 -8.39
C LEU A 65 17.39 -2.55 -9.71
N ILE A 66 17.23 -1.80 -10.80
CA ILE A 66 16.84 -2.32 -12.10
C ILE A 66 18.03 -2.20 -13.06
N PRO A 67 18.56 -3.31 -13.61
CA PRO A 67 19.60 -3.25 -14.63
C PRO A 67 19.05 -2.57 -15.89
N ALA A 68 19.89 -1.73 -16.51
CA ALA A 68 19.59 -1.03 -17.76
C ALA A 68 19.40 -2.00 -18.94
#